data_AF-A0A1Q3UWG4-F1
#
_entry.id   AF-A0A1Q3UWG4-F1
#
_cell.length_a   1.000
_cell.length_b   1.000
_cell.length_c   1.000
_cell.angle_alpha   90.00
_cell.angle_beta   90.00
_cell.angle_gamma   90.00
#
_symmetry.space_group_name_H-M   'P 1'
#
loop_
_entity.id
_entity.type
_entity.pdbx_description
1 polymer ?
#
loop_
_entity_poly.entity_id
_entity_poly.type
_entity_poly.pdbx_seq_one_letter_code
_entity_poly.pdbx_strand_id
1 'polypeptide(L)'
;MTWDSFASVFWWRREGAKDGPSFATARFVPELDGRQVRRLKRNLLARTAVALDCETDKQTGEVPPALEVAAARVRAAGWAAVIYTSHNHSRAAPRYRIVLPLSEEIDHELPAPEVIAKRLDLAGGLDRSKLGAASLFYLPSCAPGQEDKHQTVVLEGNPIDAAWLREAAGALLDERQAEQERIAAAAHAEAAARREAKIAAGFNPDDSLIEKLRSRFDLNEVLLSHGYDRSGTKFRHPNSASGAFGADIKTFGGIERVFSHNGSDPLHAANLPAWCTVTALDAFDVVVILDFGGDRRRAMVELSQRFGLTKAAERKVLAGLMFKMIRHMRPQDEIETAAMAEGQRLGLPPHEVCRVAAWVAEQAITREAA
;
A
#
# COMPACT_ATOMS: atom_id res chain seq x y z
N MET A 1 16.98 13.80 -30.91
CA MET A 1 18.14 14.44 -30.25
C MET A 1 19.28 13.43 -30.33
N THR A 2 20.46 13.82 -30.84
CA THR A 2 21.65 12.96 -30.84
C THR A 2 22.27 12.93 -29.44
N TRP A 3 23.13 11.94 -29.16
CA TRP A 3 23.87 11.90 -27.91
C TRP A 3 24.73 13.15 -27.71
N ASP A 4 25.45 13.59 -28.74
CA ASP A 4 26.29 14.80 -28.66
C ASP A 4 25.45 16.05 -28.33
N SER A 5 24.28 16.18 -28.95
CA SER A 5 23.33 17.26 -28.64
C SER A 5 22.82 17.18 -27.20
N PHE A 6 22.67 15.99 -26.63
CA PHE A 6 22.30 15.82 -25.23
C PHE A 6 23.47 16.11 -24.28
N ALA A 7 24.64 15.53 -24.52
CA ALA A 7 25.84 15.71 -23.69
C ALA A 7 26.29 17.18 -23.66
N SER A 8 26.15 17.90 -24.77
CA SER A 8 26.38 19.35 -24.86
C SER A 8 25.37 20.19 -24.07
N VAL A 9 24.37 19.62 -23.40
CA VAL A 9 23.56 20.38 -22.43
C VAL A 9 24.24 20.40 -21.05
N PHE A 10 25.19 19.50 -20.79
CA PHE A 10 25.83 19.32 -19.48
C PHE A 10 27.16 20.07 -19.32
N TRP A 11 27.68 20.72 -20.37
CA TRP A 11 28.90 21.53 -20.24
C TRP A 11 28.68 22.79 -19.38
N TRP A 12 27.44 23.29 -19.32
CA TRP A 12 27.11 24.47 -18.55
C TRP A 12 26.71 24.09 -17.11
N ARG A 13 27.59 24.41 -16.15
CA ARG A 13 27.27 24.34 -14.71
C ARG A 13 26.70 25.67 -14.25
N ARG A 14 25.59 25.61 -13.50
CA ARG A 14 24.94 26.79 -12.95
C ARG A 14 25.22 26.94 -11.45
N GLU A 15 25.79 28.07 -11.04
CA GLU A 15 25.75 28.49 -9.64
C GLU A 15 24.35 29.04 -9.28
N GLY A 16 23.83 28.69 -8.10
CA GLY A 16 22.58 29.29 -7.59
C GLY A 16 21.67 28.26 -6.95
N ALA A 17 20.36 28.34 -7.23
CA ALA A 17 19.38 27.44 -6.63
C ALA A 17 19.61 25.97 -7.05
N LYS A 18 19.26 25.05 -6.14
CA LYS A 18 19.29 23.61 -6.38
C LYS A 18 18.42 23.21 -7.58
N ASP A 19 17.19 23.73 -7.60
CA ASP A 19 16.20 23.38 -8.60
C ASP A 19 16.39 24.23 -9.86
N GLY A 20 16.35 23.59 -11.02
CA GLY A 20 16.62 24.24 -12.30
C GLY A 20 16.16 23.41 -13.50
N PRO A 21 16.75 23.65 -14.67
CA PRO A 21 16.53 22.79 -15.83
C PRO A 21 16.75 21.32 -15.46
N SER A 22 15.87 20.47 -15.95
CA SER A 22 15.83 19.06 -15.59
C SER A 22 15.51 18.20 -16.79
N PHE A 23 15.83 16.92 -16.69
CA PHE A 23 15.56 15.92 -17.69
C PHE A 23 15.02 14.64 -17.04
N ALA A 24 14.37 13.83 -17.86
CA ALA A 24 14.02 12.45 -17.54
C ALA A 24 14.55 11.56 -18.67
N THR A 25 14.93 10.33 -18.35
CA THR A 25 15.50 9.39 -19.32
C THR A 25 14.41 8.54 -19.97
N ALA A 26 13.32 9.19 -20.37
CA ALA A 26 12.14 8.52 -20.91
C ALA A 26 11.41 9.35 -21.97
N ARG A 27 10.69 8.64 -22.83
CA ARG A 27 9.73 9.21 -23.76
C ARG A 27 8.32 9.08 -23.18
N PHE A 28 7.52 10.11 -23.37
CA PHE A 28 6.16 10.18 -22.85
C PHE A 28 5.14 10.36 -23.97
N VAL A 29 3.92 9.89 -23.76
CA VAL A 29 2.76 10.23 -24.58
C VAL A 29 2.45 11.72 -24.39
N PRO A 30 2.31 12.49 -25.48
CA PRO A 30 1.75 13.85 -25.42
C PRO A 30 0.31 13.82 -24.88
N GLU A 31 -0.15 14.91 -24.29
CA GLU A 31 -1.58 15.06 -23.98
C GLU A 31 -2.42 15.08 -25.27
N LEU A 32 -3.74 14.86 -25.12
CA LEU A 32 -4.68 14.83 -26.24
C LEU A 32 -4.66 16.12 -27.09
N ASP A 33 -4.26 17.24 -26.50
CA ASP A 33 -4.11 18.52 -27.20
C ASP A 33 -2.77 18.65 -27.98
N GLY A 34 -1.88 17.67 -27.84
CA GLY A 34 -0.56 17.60 -28.47
C GLY A 34 0.45 18.63 -27.97
N ARG A 35 0.08 19.48 -26.99
CA ARG A 35 0.87 20.65 -26.58
C ARG A 35 1.64 20.45 -25.30
N GLN A 36 1.20 19.52 -24.44
CA GLN A 36 1.82 19.28 -23.15
C GLN A 36 2.26 17.83 -22.98
N VAL A 37 3.30 17.63 -22.18
CA VAL A 37 3.75 16.31 -21.74
C VAL A 37 3.68 16.29 -20.21
N ARG A 38 2.79 15.47 -19.64
CA ARG A 38 2.79 15.21 -18.20
C ARG A 38 3.67 14.01 -17.86
N ARG A 39 4.64 14.23 -16.98
CA ARG A 39 5.53 13.21 -16.40
C ARG A 39 4.77 12.34 -15.39
N LEU A 40 3.90 11.47 -15.90
CA LEU A 40 3.15 10.48 -15.12
C LEU A 40 3.56 9.08 -15.58
N LYS A 41 3.56 8.10 -14.65
CA LYS A 41 3.92 6.71 -14.99
C LYS A 41 3.06 6.18 -16.15
N ARG A 42 1.75 6.42 -16.11
CA ARG A 42 0.81 6.01 -17.18
C ARG A 42 1.09 6.61 -18.56
N ASN A 43 1.91 7.67 -18.62
CA ASN A 43 2.27 8.33 -19.87
C ASN A 43 3.64 7.86 -20.39
N LEU A 44 4.35 6.97 -19.70
CA LEU A 44 5.64 6.45 -20.17
C LEU A 44 5.45 5.55 -21.39
N LEU A 45 6.26 5.78 -22.42
CA LEU A 45 6.32 4.92 -23.61
C LEU A 45 7.56 4.04 -23.57
N ALA A 46 8.70 4.61 -23.22
CA ALA A 46 9.97 3.91 -23.26
C ALA A 46 11.02 4.59 -22.40
N ARG A 47 12.06 3.84 -22.04
CA ARG A 47 13.30 4.36 -21.50
C ARG A 47 14.27 4.65 -22.65
N THR A 48 14.80 5.86 -22.68
CA THR A 48 15.67 6.37 -23.77
C THR A 48 17.15 6.44 -23.38
N ALA A 49 17.43 6.45 -22.08
CA ALA A 49 18.76 6.45 -21.49
C ALA A 49 18.68 5.83 -20.09
N VAL A 50 19.82 5.60 -19.44
CA VAL A 50 19.87 5.20 -18.02
C VAL A 50 20.55 6.30 -17.22
N ALA A 51 19.92 6.71 -16.12
CA ALA A 51 20.52 7.57 -15.14
C ALA A 51 20.68 6.82 -13.81
N LEU A 52 21.88 6.91 -13.24
CA LEU A 52 22.18 6.49 -11.87
C LEU A 52 22.30 7.75 -11.01
N ASP A 53 21.60 7.83 -9.89
CA ASP A 53 21.85 8.82 -8.83
C ASP A 53 22.64 8.11 -7.73
N CYS A 54 23.87 8.55 -7.50
CA CYS A 54 24.77 7.93 -6.55
C CYS A 54 24.94 8.84 -5.34
N GLU A 55 24.65 8.31 -4.15
CA GLU A 55 24.82 8.97 -2.86
C GLU A 55 24.99 7.97 -1.74
N THR A 56 25.44 8.42 -0.57
CA THR A 56 25.52 7.57 0.61
C THR A 56 24.16 6.98 0.94
N ASP A 57 24.07 5.65 1.00
CA ASP A 57 22.86 4.95 1.39
C ASP A 57 22.58 5.25 2.87
N LYS A 58 21.39 5.77 3.17
CA LYS A 58 21.01 6.19 4.53
C LYS A 58 20.71 5.03 5.46
N GLN A 59 20.43 3.84 4.92
CA GLN A 59 20.12 2.63 5.68
C GLN A 59 21.39 1.82 5.97
N THR A 60 22.25 1.64 4.97
CA THR A 60 23.47 0.83 5.11
C THR A 60 24.70 1.65 5.48
N GLY A 61 24.67 2.97 5.25
CA GLY A 61 25.83 3.84 5.41
C GLY A 61 26.88 3.69 4.31
N GLU A 62 26.61 2.88 3.29
CA GLU A 62 27.56 2.62 2.21
C GLU A 62 27.75 3.88 1.36
N VAL A 63 29.01 4.27 1.19
CA VAL A 63 29.38 5.50 0.49
C VAL A 63 29.77 5.14 -0.95
N PRO A 64 29.21 5.81 -1.98
CA PRO A 64 29.64 5.57 -3.35
C PRO A 64 31.13 5.93 -3.51
N PRO A 65 31.85 5.27 -4.43
CA PRO A 65 33.25 5.60 -4.69
C PRO A 65 33.37 7.04 -5.22
N ALA A 66 34.59 7.59 -5.21
CA ALA A 66 34.85 8.90 -5.81
C ALA A 66 34.42 8.94 -7.29
N LEU A 67 34.03 10.12 -7.79
CA LEU A 67 33.52 10.30 -9.16
C LEU A 67 34.52 9.78 -10.20
N GLU A 68 35.81 9.99 -9.97
CA GLU A 68 36.91 9.57 -10.83
C GLU A 68 37.00 8.05 -10.94
N VAL A 69 36.74 7.33 -9.85
CA VAL A 69 36.69 5.87 -9.82
C VAL A 69 35.47 5.38 -10.60
N ALA A 70 34.31 5.98 -10.39
CA ALA A 70 33.10 5.65 -11.16
C ALA A 70 33.31 5.91 -12.67
N ALA A 71 33.93 7.03 -13.02
CA ALA A 71 34.28 7.36 -14.40
C ALA A 71 35.28 6.37 -15.02
N ALA A 72 36.28 5.92 -14.25
CA ALA A 72 37.22 4.89 -14.69
C ALA A 72 36.51 3.57 -14.98
N ARG A 73 35.55 3.17 -14.15
CA ARG A 73 34.75 1.95 -14.35
C ARG A 73 33.85 2.03 -15.58
N VAL A 74 33.21 3.18 -15.82
CA VAL A 74 32.42 3.42 -17.04
C VAL A 74 33.32 3.37 -18.29
N ARG A 75 34.48 4.03 -18.24
CA ARG A 75 35.46 4.00 -19.34
C ARG A 75 35.95 2.57 -19.61
N ALA A 76 36.24 1.80 -18.57
CA ALA A 76 36.66 0.40 -18.70
C ALA A 76 35.56 -0.50 -19.28
N ALA A 77 34.28 -0.15 -19.08
CA ALA A 77 33.15 -0.81 -19.74
C ALA A 77 33.00 -0.40 -21.21
N GLY A 78 33.74 0.60 -21.70
CA GLY A 78 33.67 1.07 -23.08
C GLY A 78 32.41 1.89 -23.40
N TRP A 79 31.75 2.45 -22.38
CA TRP A 79 30.49 3.14 -22.53
C TRP A 79 30.64 4.67 -22.60
N ALA A 80 29.85 5.28 -23.47
CA ALA A 80 29.62 6.72 -23.45
C ALA A 80 28.83 7.09 -22.19
N ALA A 81 29.17 8.23 -21.57
CA ALA A 81 28.43 8.73 -20.43
C ALA A 81 28.66 10.22 -20.17
N VAL A 82 27.71 10.83 -19.47
CA VAL A 82 27.92 12.09 -18.77
C VAL A 82 27.85 11.83 -17.27
N ILE A 83 28.91 12.21 -16.56
CA ILE A 83 29.02 12.02 -15.11
C ILE A 83 29.19 13.39 -14.48
N TYR A 84 28.37 13.72 -13.47
CA TYR A 84 28.48 15.03 -12.83
C TYR A 84 28.09 14.98 -11.36
N THR A 85 28.78 15.76 -10.54
CA THR A 85 28.42 15.96 -9.14
C THR A 85 27.07 16.67 -9.01
N SER A 86 26.23 16.25 -8.06
CA SER A 86 24.96 16.92 -7.78
C SER A 86 25.16 18.18 -6.93
N HIS A 87 24.12 19.01 -6.79
CA HIS A 87 24.17 20.27 -6.03
C HIS A 87 24.67 20.13 -4.59
N ASN A 88 24.37 18.99 -3.94
CA ASN A 88 24.73 18.73 -2.53
C ASN A 88 26.00 17.89 -2.40
N HIS A 89 26.80 17.78 -3.45
CA HIS A 89 28.06 17.05 -3.42
C HIS A 89 29.04 17.68 -2.44
N SER A 90 29.79 16.83 -1.72
CA SER A 90 31.02 17.23 -1.05
C SER A 90 32.01 16.08 -1.09
N ARG A 91 33.30 16.35 -0.83
CA ARG A 91 34.31 15.29 -0.75
C ARG A 91 34.02 14.26 0.36
N ALA A 92 33.41 14.69 1.46
CA ALA A 92 33.06 13.82 2.58
C ALA A 92 31.76 13.03 2.36
N ALA A 93 30.87 13.53 1.50
CA ALA A 93 29.63 12.87 1.11
C ALA A 93 29.47 12.98 -0.42
N PRO A 94 30.16 12.10 -1.18
CA PRO A 94 30.10 12.12 -2.63
C PRO A 94 28.66 11.90 -3.11
N ARG A 95 28.17 12.86 -3.91
CA ARG A 95 26.89 12.74 -4.63
C ARG A 95 27.10 13.09 -6.09
N TYR A 96 26.74 12.20 -6.99
CA TYR A 96 26.91 12.41 -8.43
C TYR A 96 25.91 11.57 -9.22
N ARG A 97 25.76 11.92 -10.49
CA ARG A 97 24.91 11.19 -11.43
C ARG A 97 25.73 10.68 -12.59
N ILE A 98 25.32 9.54 -13.11
CA ILE A 98 25.87 8.95 -14.34
C ILE A 98 24.71 8.79 -15.30
N VAL A 99 24.77 9.43 -16.46
CA VAL A 99 23.79 9.27 -17.54
C VAL A 99 24.46 8.55 -18.69
N LEU A 100 23.88 7.43 -19.12
CA LEU A 100 24.41 6.58 -20.18
C LEU A 100 23.37 6.45 -21.32
N PRO A 101 23.76 6.62 -22.59
CA PRO A 101 22.86 6.42 -23.71
C PRO A 101 22.59 4.93 -23.93
N LEU A 102 21.42 4.63 -24.48
CA LEU A 102 21.08 3.30 -24.97
C LEU A 102 21.22 3.25 -26.49
N SER A 103 21.59 2.09 -27.04
CA SER A 103 21.66 1.90 -28.49
C SER A 103 20.27 1.99 -29.13
N GLU A 104 19.25 1.60 -28.37
CA GLU A 104 17.84 1.67 -28.72
C GLU A 104 16.98 1.89 -27.46
N GLU A 105 15.75 2.34 -27.66
CA GLU A 105 14.77 2.41 -26.58
C GLU A 105 14.44 1.02 -26.01
N ILE A 106 14.27 0.94 -24.69
CA ILE A 106 13.84 -0.28 -24.00
C ILE A 106 12.57 -0.04 -23.19
N ASP A 107 11.94 -1.11 -22.73
CA ASP A 107 10.80 -1.03 -21.83
C ASP A 107 11.19 -0.27 -20.55
N HIS A 108 10.33 0.66 -20.15
CA HIS A 108 10.55 1.56 -19.03
C HIS A 108 10.42 0.90 -17.67
N GLU A 109 9.82 -0.29 -17.59
CA GLU A 109 9.66 -1.09 -16.38
C GLU A 109 10.89 -1.96 -16.08
N LEU A 110 11.79 -2.15 -17.05
CA LEU A 110 13.02 -2.90 -16.82
C LEU A 110 13.89 -2.25 -15.73
N PRO A 111 14.46 -3.03 -14.80
CA PRO A 111 15.36 -2.57 -13.73
C PRO A 111 16.77 -2.20 -14.24
N ALA A 112 16.84 -1.52 -15.38
CA ALA A 112 18.06 -1.14 -16.06
C ALA A 112 19.10 -0.41 -15.18
N PRO A 113 18.73 0.58 -14.33
CA PRO A 113 19.69 1.24 -13.45
C PRO A 113 20.40 0.27 -12.50
N GLU A 114 19.71 -0.76 -12.03
CA GLU A 114 20.24 -1.72 -11.06
C GLU A 114 21.23 -2.68 -11.73
N VAL A 115 20.91 -3.15 -12.93
CA VAL A 115 21.82 -3.97 -13.75
C VAL A 115 23.12 -3.23 -14.02
N ILE A 116 23.02 -1.97 -14.45
CA ILE A 116 24.19 -1.15 -14.78
C ILE A 116 24.98 -0.80 -13.51
N ALA A 117 24.30 -0.42 -12.42
CA ALA A 117 24.97 -0.15 -11.15
C ALA A 117 25.70 -1.40 -10.64
N LYS A 118 25.11 -2.59 -10.72
CA LYS A 118 25.79 -3.85 -10.38
C LYS A 118 27.01 -4.09 -11.27
N ARG A 119 26.88 -3.88 -12.60
CA ARG A 119 28.00 -4.05 -13.56
C ARG A 119 29.17 -3.11 -13.29
N LEU A 120 28.87 -1.91 -12.80
CA LEU A 120 29.84 -0.87 -12.44
C LEU A 120 30.26 -0.91 -10.97
N ASP A 121 29.80 -1.91 -10.19
CA ASP A 121 30.08 -2.03 -8.75
C ASP A 121 29.67 -0.76 -7.95
N LEU A 122 28.52 -0.19 -8.31
CA LEU A 122 27.92 1.01 -7.71
C LEU A 122 26.61 0.74 -6.97
N ALA A 123 26.18 -0.53 -6.89
CA ALA A 123 24.86 -0.90 -6.38
C ALA A 123 24.61 -0.43 -4.94
N GLY A 124 25.64 -0.40 -4.10
CA GLY A 124 25.54 0.00 -2.70
C GLY A 124 25.39 1.50 -2.45
N GLY A 125 25.80 2.34 -3.41
CA GLY A 125 25.62 3.79 -3.36
C GLY A 125 24.50 4.31 -4.26
N LEU A 126 23.63 3.44 -4.78
CA LEU A 126 22.57 3.81 -5.72
C LEU A 126 21.31 4.28 -4.97
N ASP A 127 20.82 5.50 -5.25
CA ASP A 127 19.52 5.97 -4.73
C ASP A 127 18.37 5.19 -5.37
N ARG A 128 17.84 4.23 -4.61
CA ARG A 128 16.72 3.38 -5.03
C ARG A 128 15.42 4.15 -5.27
N SER A 129 15.29 5.38 -4.80
CA SER A 129 14.13 6.24 -5.10
C SER A 129 14.12 6.76 -6.55
N LYS A 130 15.25 6.59 -7.28
CA LYS A 130 15.47 7.14 -8.63
C LYS A 130 15.53 6.11 -9.75
N LEU A 131 15.13 4.86 -9.49
CA LEU A 131 15.23 3.77 -10.46
C LEU A 131 14.24 3.87 -11.63
N GLY A 132 13.09 4.52 -11.43
CA GLY A 132 12.05 4.64 -12.45
C GLY A 132 12.48 5.49 -13.65
N ALA A 133 12.06 5.13 -14.86
CA ALA A 133 12.39 5.90 -16.08
C ALA A 133 11.80 7.33 -16.06
N ALA A 134 10.69 7.54 -15.35
CA ALA A 134 10.10 8.86 -15.12
C ALA A 134 10.85 9.70 -14.07
N SER A 135 11.93 9.20 -13.44
CA SER A 135 12.67 9.97 -12.45
C SER A 135 13.19 11.27 -13.04
N LEU A 136 13.06 12.35 -12.26
CA LEU A 136 13.51 13.68 -12.66
C LEU A 136 14.90 13.94 -12.10
N PHE A 137 15.81 14.36 -12.98
CA PHE A 137 17.17 14.73 -12.64
C PHE A 137 17.43 16.18 -13.05
N TYR A 138 18.11 16.95 -12.20
CA TYR A 138 18.51 18.31 -12.52
C TYR A 138 19.86 18.32 -13.25
N LEU A 139 20.00 19.25 -14.20
CA LEU A 139 21.29 19.56 -14.82
C LEU A 139 22.33 19.99 -13.77
N PRO A 140 23.64 19.94 -14.11
CA PRO A 140 24.71 20.29 -13.20
C PRO A 140 24.53 21.68 -12.57
N SER A 141 24.48 21.73 -11.24
CA SER A 141 24.42 22.97 -10.47
C SER A 141 25.22 22.86 -9.18
N CYS A 142 25.55 24.00 -8.59
CA CYS A 142 26.22 24.10 -7.30
C CYS A 142 25.75 25.33 -6.51
N ALA A 143 25.97 25.33 -5.21
CA ALA A 143 25.75 26.51 -4.39
C ALA A 143 26.76 27.62 -4.78
N PRO A 144 26.43 28.91 -4.57
CA PRO A 144 27.33 30.02 -4.90
C PRO A 144 28.73 29.84 -4.30
N GLY A 145 29.76 30.02 -5.12
CA GLY A 145 31.16 29.92 -4.70
C GLY A 145 31.62 28.51 -4.33
N GLN A 146 30.94 27.47 -4.84
CA GLN A 146 31.36 26.06 -4.66
C GLN A 146 31.80 25.40 -5.97
N GLU A 147 31.85 26.12 -7.08
CA GLU A 147 32.15 25.57 -8.42
C GLU A 147 33.41 24.67 -8.43
N ASP A 148 34.46 25.04 -7.68
CA ASP A 148 35.72 24.31 -7.54
C ASP A 148 35.59 22.89 -6.95
N LYS A 149 34.50 22.62 -6.24
CA LYS A 149 34.20 21.31 -5.61
C LYS A 149 33.35 20.42 -6.49
N HIS A 150 32.86 20.93 -7.61
CA HIS A 150 31.94 20.21 -8.47
C HIS A 150 32.57 19.89 -9.82
N GLN A 151 32.26 18.71 -10.34
CA GLN A 151 32.88 18.19 -11.55
C GLN A 151 31.84 17.67 -12.54
N THR A 152 32.15 17.79 -13.82
CA THR A 152 31.44 17.14 -14.92
C THR A 152 32.49 16.47 -15.80
N VAL A 153 32.28 15.20 -16.11
CA VAL A 153 33.11 14.39 -16.99
C VAL A 153 32.22 13.86 -18.11
N VAL A 154 32.59 14.15 -19.34
CA VAL A 154 31.99 13.55 -20.53
C VAL A 154 32.92 12.46 -21.03
N LEU A 155 32.40 11.26 -21.21
CA LEU A 155 33.13 10.10 -21.69
C LEU A 155 32.63 9.72 -23.07
N GLU A 156 33.57 9.64 -24.01
CA GLU A 156 33.36 9.01 -25.31
C GLU A 156 33.31 7.48 -25.16
N GLY A 157 32.50 6.84 -26.00
CA GLY A 157 32.35 5.39 -26.00
C GLY A 157 31.10 4.95 -26.76
N ASN A 158 30.73 3.68 -26.58
CA ASN A 158 29.54 3.13 -27.21
C ASN A 158 28.30 3.37 -26.33
N PRO A 159 27.11 3.55 -26.92
CA PRO A 159 25.89 3.42 -26.15
C PRO A 159 25.77 2.00 -25.59
N ILE A 160 25.05 1.87 -24.48
CA ILE A 160 24.79 0.55 -23.89
C ILE A 160 23.93 -0.25 -24.86
N ASP A 161 24.35 -1.47 -25.14
CA ASP A 161 23.59 -2.41 -25.96
C ASP A 161 22.24 -2.74 -25.27
N ALA A 162 21.17 -2.29 -25.92
CA ALA A 162 19.80 -2.52 -25.48
C ALA A 162 19.43 -4.01 -25.44
N ALA A 163 19.97 -4.86 -26.31
CA ALA A 163 19.67 -6.30 -26.31
C ALA A 163 20.23 -6.96 -25.05
N TRP A 164 21.52 -6.74 -24.77
CA TRP A 164 22.16 -7.20 -23.53
C TRP A 164 21.41 -6.71 -22.28
N LEU A 165 21.03 -5.43 -22.26
CA LEU A 165 20.36 -4.86 -21.11
C LEU A 165 18.94 -5.41 -20.91
N ARG A 166 18.19 -5.70 -21.98
CA ARG A 166 16.88 -6.37 -21.91
C ARG A 166 17.01 -7.75 -21.30
N GLU A 167 17.98 -8.55 -21.74
CA GLU A 167 18.23 -9.89 -21.20
C GLU A 167 18.60 -9.84 -19.71
N ALA A 168 19.61 -9.04 -19.36
CA ALA A 168 20.09 -8.95 -17.98
C ALA A 168 19.03 -8.35 -17.02
N ALA A 169 18.26 -7.38 -17.48
CA ALA A 169 17.17 -6.79 -16.68
C ALA A 169 15.95 -7.70 -16.60
N GLY A 170 15.67 -8.48 -17.64
CA GLY A 170 14.64 -9.52 -17.64
C GLY A 170 14.95 -10.62 -16.63
N ALA A 171 16.18 -11.15 -16.63
CA ALA A 171 16.60 -12.15 -15.66
C ALA A 171 16.43 -11.66 -14.20
N LEU A 172 16.76 -10.39 -13.92
CA LEU A 172 16.56 -9.80 -12.59
C LEU A 172 15.07 -9.66 -12.22
N LEU A 173 14.18 -9.40 -13.18
CA LEU A 173 12.74 -9.40 -12.94
C LEU A 173 12.22 -10.81 -12.67
N ASP A 174 12.66 -11.80 -13.43
CA ASP A 174 12.28 -13.19 -13.24
C ASP A 174 12.69 -13.71 -11.85
N GLU A 175 13.91 -13.38 -11.40
CA GLU A 175 14.39 -13.67 -10.05
C GLU A 175 13.49 -13.04 -8.97
N ARG A 176 13.06 -11.79 -9.15
CA ARG A 176 12.16 -11.09 -8.23
C ARG A 176 10.77 -11.70 -8.20
N GLN A 177 10.25 -12.06 -9.36
CA GLN A 177 8.93 -12.66 -9.49
C GLN A 177 8.90 -14.03 -8.82
N ALA A 178 9.91 -14.87 -9.08
CA ALA A 178 10.07 -16.15 -8.41
C ALA A 178 10.17 -15.98 -6.89
N GLU A 179 10.90 -14.98 -6.40
CA GLU A 179 10.98 -14.72 -4.97
C GLU A 179 9.64 -14.29 -4.35
N GLN A 180 8.92 -13.38 -5.01
CA GLN A 180 7.59 -12.96 -4.55
C GLN A 180 6.61 -14.13 -4.53
N GLU A 181 6.67 -15.02 -5.52
CA GLU A 181 5.86 -16.23 -5.56
C GLU A 181 6.22 -17.20 -4.43
N ARG A 182 7.50 -17.38 -4.11
CA ARG A 182 7.93 -18.19 -2.95
C ARG A 182 7.40 -17.61 -1.64
N ILE A 183 7.52 -16.31 -1.43
CA ILE A 183 7.02 -15.63 -0.23
C ILE A 183 5.49 -15.76 -0.14
N ALA A 184 4.77 -15.55 -1.25
CA ALA A 184 3.32 -15.69 -1.30
C ALA A 184 2.87 -17.13 -1.01
N ALA A 185 3.56 -18.12 -1.58
CA ALA A 185 3.30 -19.54 -1.33
C ALA A 185 3.55 -19.92 0.14
N ALA A 186 4.64 -19.44 0.74
CA ALA A 186 4.94 -19.66 2.16
C ALA A 186 3.87 -19.02 3.07
N ALA A 187 3.47 -17.78 2.79
CA ALA A 187 2.40 -17.10 3.53
C ALA A 187 1.05 -17.83 3.39
N HIS A 188 0.74 -18.35 2.19
CA HIS A 188 -0.47 -19.15 1.97
C HIS A 188 -0.42 -20.47 2.74
N ALA A 189 0.72 -21.17 2.74
CA ALA A 189 0.90 -22.41 3.49
C ALA A 189 0.76 -22.17 5.01
N GLU A 190 1.36 -21.09 5.54
CA GLU A 190 1.21 -20.72 6.95
C GLU A 190 -0.26 -20.40 7.30
N ALA A 191 -0.96 -19.65 6.43
CA ALA A 191 -2.38 -19.34 6.63
C ALA A 191 -3.26 -20.60 6.61
N ALA A 192 -2.96 -21.55 5.73
CA ALA A 192 -3.63 -22.84 5.65
C ALA A 192 -3.40 -23.67 6.93
N ALA A 193 -2.15 -23.81 7.38
CA ALA A 193 -1.81 -24.50 8.62
C ALA A 193 -2.49 -23.86 9.85
N ARG A 194 -2.54 -22.52 9.90
CA ARG A 194 -3.25 -21.79 10.96
C ARG A 194 -4.76 -22.06 10.92
N ARG A 195 -5.35 -22.17 9.73
CA ARG A 195 -6.77 -22.53 9.57
C ARG A 195 -7.02 -23.96 10.05
N GLU A 196 -6.19 -24.92 9.65
CA GLU A 196 -6.28 -26.31 10.09
C GLU A 196 -6.14 -26.44 11.60
N ALA A 197 -5.18 -25.76 12.22
CA ALA A 197 -5.02 -25.74 13.67
C ALA A 197 -6.25 -25.17 14.39
N LYS A 198 -6.89 -24.13 13.85
CA LYS A 198 -8.16 -23.62 14.38
C LYS A 198 -9.26 -24.66 14.27
N ILE A 199 -9.38 -25.33 13.13
CA ILE A 199 -10.38 -26.38 12.91
C ILE A 199 -10.19 -27.52 13.91
N ALA A 200 -8.95 -27.99 14.09
CA ALA A 200 -8.60 -28.99 15.09
C ALA A 200 -8.91 -28.53 16.52
N ALA A 201 -8.79 -27.23 16.81
CA ALA A 201 -9.19 -26.62 18.08
C ALA A 201 -10.71 -26.39 18.22
N GLY A 202 -11.54 -26.90 17.31
CA GLY A 202 -13.00 -26.84 17.37
C GLY A 202 -13.63 -25.61 16.70
N PHE A 203 -12.86 -24.82 15.94
CA PHE A 203 -13.42 -23.80 15.06
C PHE A 203 -14.12 -24.47 13.88
N ASN A 204 -15.45 -24.32 13.77
CA ASN A 204 -16.16 -24.76 12.59
C ASN A 204 -16.16 -23.62 11.54
N PRO A 205 -15.51 -23.79 10.37
CA PRO A 205 -15.46 -22.76 9.33
C PRO A 205 -16.83 -22.50 8.69
N ASP A 206 -17.77 -23.45 8.80
CA ASP A 206 -19.13 -23.34 8.29
C ASP A 206 -20.09 -22.72 9.34
N ASP A 207 -19.59 -22.39 10.54
CA ASP A 207 -20.36 -21.79 11.61
C ASP A 207 -20.26 -20.26 11.59
N SER A 208 -20.72 -19.64 10.50
CA SER A 208 -20.64 -18.19 10.31
C SER A 208 -21.64 -17.45 11.20
N LEU A 209 -21.13 -16.70 12.18
CA LEU A 209 -21.95 -15.82 13.02
C LEU A 209 -22.73 -14.80 12.18
N ILE A 210 -22.16 -14.31 11.08
CA ILE A 210 -22.84 -13.39 10.16
C ILE A 210 -24.04 -14.08 9.49
N GLU A 211 -23.90 -15.34 9.07
CA GLU A 211 -25.02 -16.08 8.46
C GLU A 211 -26.14 -16.31 9.47
N LYS A 212 -25.79 -16.68 10.72
CA LYS A 212 -26.76 -16.85 11.80
C LYS A 212 -27.47 -15.56 12.17
N LEU A 213 -26.76 -14.43 12.15
CA LEU A 213 -27.32 -13.11 12.43
C LEU A 213 -28.23 -12.67 11.28
N ARG A 214 -27.76 -12.80 10.04
CA ARG A 214 -28.54 -12.49 8.84
C ARG A 214 -29.84 -13.26 8.79
N SER A 215 -29.85 -14.54 9.16
CA SER A 215 -31.07 -15.35 9.18
C SER A 215 -32.09 -14.93 10.24
N ARG A 216 -31.78 -13.95 11.12
CA ARG A 216 -32.72 -13.39 12.11
C ARG A 216 -33.49 -12.18 11.61
N PHE A 217 -33.17 -11.71 10.40
CA PHE A 217 -33.76 -10.52 9.84
C PHE A 217 -34.43 -10.83 8.52
N ASP A 218 -35.67 -10.38 8.36
CA ASP A 218 -36.31 -10.26 7.06
C ASP A 218 -35.97 -8.87 6.51
N LEU A 219 -35.37 -8.83 5.31
CA LEU A 219 -34.91 -7.58 4.71
C LEU A 219 -36.07 -6.62 4.40
N ASN A 220 -37.24 -7.15 4.03
CA ASN A 220 -38.42 -6.32 3.76
C ASN A 220 -38.92 -5.69 5.06
N GLU A 221 -39.03 -6.48 6.13
CA GLU A 221 -39.47 -5.98 7.44
C GLU A 221 -38.52 -4.94 8.01
N VAL A 222 -37.21 -5.15 7.87
CA VAL A 222 -36.19 -4.17 8.31
C VAL A 222 -36.41 -2.84 7.61
N LEU A 223 -36.49 -2.82 6.28
CA LEU A 223 -36.70 -1.58 5.52
C LEU A 223 -38.01 -0.88 5.92
N LEU A 224 -39.11 -1.63 6.04
CA LEU A 224 -40.40 -1.07 6.46
C LEU A 224 -40.33 -0.47 7.88
N SER A 225 -39.63 -1.14 8.82
CA SER A 225 -39.47 -0.66 10.20
C SER A 225 -38.68 0.64 10.29
N HIS A 226 -37.79 0.89 9.32
CA HIS A 226 -37.04 2.13 9.16
C HIS A 226 -37.77 3.20 8.34
N GLY A 227 -39.06 3.01 8.07
CA GLY A 227 -39.91 4.01 7.41
C GLY A 227 -39.76 4.04 5.89
N TYR A 228 -39.19 3.01 5.27
CA TYR A 228 -39.24 2.90 3.81
C TYR A 228 -40.66 2.56 3.37
N ASP A 229 -41.16 3.26 2.36
CA ASP A 229 -42.43 2.89 1.72
C ASP A 229 -42.19 1.82 0.66
N ARG A 230 -43.11 0.85 0.54
CA ARG A 230 -43.05 -0.22 -0.47
C ARG A 230 -44.07 -0.02 -1.58
N SER A 231 -43.64 -0.23 -2.81
CA SER A 231 -44.50 -0.33 -4.00
C SER A 231 -43.99 -1.47 -4.89
N GLY A 232 -44.73 -2.58 -4.91
CA GLY A 232 -44.31 -3.82 -5.58
C GLY A 232 -43.01 -4.36 -4.98
N THR A 233 -41.98 -4.48 -5.82
CA THR A 233 -40.62 -4.95 -5.43
C THR A 233 -39.66 -3.80 -5.07
N LYS A 234 -40.13 -2.55 -5.13
CA LYS A 234 -39.31 -1.38 -4.89
C LYS A 234 -39.66 -0.69 -3.58
N PHE A 235 -38.66 -0.01 -3.02
CA PHE A 235 -38.71 0.71 -1.77
C PHE A 235 -38.30 2.16 -1.97
N ARG A 236 -38.88 3.04 -1.16
CA ARG A 236 -38.57 4.47 -1.14
C ARG A 236 -38.09 4.85 0.26
N HIS A 237 -36.87 5.39 0.33
CA HIS A 237 -36.30 5.94 1.56
C HIS A 237 -37.19 7.08 2.13
N PRO A 238 -37.44 7.15 3.45
CA PRO A 238 -38.33 8.14 4.08
C PRO A 238 -37.98 9.59 3.76
N ASN A 239 -36.68 9.91 3.60
CA ASN A 239 -36.24 11.27 3.28
C ASN A 239 -35.98 11.48 1.78
N SER A 240 -36.58 10.65 0.91
CA SER A 240 -36.44 10.79 -0.54
C SER A 240 -37.10 12.07 -1.06
N ALA A 241 -36.30 13.06 -1.45
CA ALA A 241 -36.79 14.35 -1.96
C ALA A 241 -37.52 14.23 -3.31
N SER A 242 -37.18 13.24 -4.15
CA SER A 242 -37.82 13.04 -5.46
C SER A 242 -39.14 12.24 -5.39
N GLY A 243 -39.46 11.65 -4.24
CA GLY A 243 -40.63 10.79 -4.06
C GLY A 243 -40.56 9.44 -4.80
N ALA A 244 -39.46 9.14 -5.50
CA ALA A 244 -39.29 7.93 -6.30
C ALA A 244 -38.90 6.69 -5.46
N PHE A 245 -39.41 5.52 -5.87
CA PHE A 245 -39.00 4.22 -5.33
C PHE A 245 -37.68 3.78 -5.96
N GLY A 246 -36.58 4.13 -5.27
CA GLY A 246 -35.21 4.01 -5.76
C GLY A 246 -34.41 2.83 -5.22
N ALA A 247 -34.94 2.06 -4.27
CA ALA A 247 -34.29 0.85 -3.78
C ALA A 247 -35.04 -0.41 -4.24
N ASP A 248 -34.34 -1.48 -4.58
CA ASP A 248 -34.93 -2.76 -4.98
C ASP A 248 -34.23 -3.93 -4.31
N ILE A 249 -35.02 -4.96 -3.94
CA ILE A 249 -34.51 -6.20 -3.38
C ILE A 249 -34.35 -7.23 -4.51
N LYS A 250 -33.19 -7.88 -4.55
CA LYS A 250 -32.86 -8.97 -5.48
C LYS A 250 -32.18 -10.12 -4.74
N THR A 251 -32.40 -11.33 -5.21
CA THR A 251 -31.78 -12.54 -4.64
C THR A 251 -30.52 -12.91 -5.44
N PHE A 252 -29.38 -13.01 -4.76
CA PHE A 252 -28.11 -13.46 -5.34
C PHE A 252 -27.58 -14.64 -4.52
N GLY A 253 -27.38 -15.79 -5.17
CA GLY A 253 -26.88 -16.99 -4.47
C GLY A 253 -27.77 -17.43 -3.30
N GLY A 254 -29.09 -17.23 -3.42
CA GLY A 254 -30.06 -17.54 -2.36
C GLY A 254 -30.17 -16.50 -1.24
N ILE A 255 -29.43 -15.38 -1.32
CA ILE A 255 -29.46 -14.31 -0.31
C ILE A 255 -30.15 -13.08 -0.89
N GLU A 256 -31.18 -12.58 -0.21
CA GLU A 256 -31.80 -11.30 -0.54
C GLU A 256 -30.87 -10.13 -0.23
N ARG A 257 -30.77 -9.19 -1.18
CA ARG A 257 -29.97 -7.99 -1.05
C ARG A 257 -30.70 -6.79 -1.61
N VAL A 258 -30.57 -5.66 -0.92
CA VAL A 258 -31.10 -4.38 -1.38
C VAL A 258 -30.03 -3.61 -2.13
N PHE A 259 -30.41 -3.04 -3.26
CA PHE A 259 -29.62 -2.08 -4.02
C PHE A 259 -30.36 -0.75 -4.02
N SER A 260 -29.69 0.35 -3.67
CA SER A 260 -30.27 1.69 -3.76
C SER A 260 -29.65 2.48 -4.90
N HIS A 261 -30.51 3.04 -5.76
CA HIS A 261 -30.17 3.93 -6.86
C HIS A 261 -30.17 5.41 -6.46
N ASN A 262 -30.60 5.74 -5.23
CA ASN A 262 -30.78 7.12 -4.81
C ASN A 262 -29.61 7.59 -3.95
N GLY A 263 -28.84 8.57 -4.42
CA GLY A 263 -27.68 9.10 -3.70
C GLY A 263 -27.97 9.70 -2.32
N SER A 264 -29.24 10.00 -1.99
CA SER A 264 -29.65 10.47 -0.66
C SER A 264 -29.99 9.34 0.33
N ASP A 265 -30.03 8.10 -0.13
CA ASP A 265 -30.32 6.93 0.68
C ASP A 265 -29.04 6.47 1.41
N PRO A 266 -29.06 6.25 2.74
CA PRO A 266 -27.92 5.69 3.47
C PRO A 266 -27.41 4.36 2.89
N LEU A 267 -28.29 3.60 2.21
CA LEU A 267 -27.96 2.31 1.60
C LEU A 267 -27.37 2.43 0.19
N HIS A 268 -27.19 3.64 -0.33
CA HIS A 268 -26.55 3.87 -1.62
C HIS A 268 -25.03 3.68 -1.54
N ALA A 269 -24.43 3.12 -2.59
CA ALA A 269 -23.00 2.78 -2.65
C ALA A 269 -22.04 3.91 -2.24
N ALA A 270 -22.38 5.16 -2.55
CA ALA A 270 -21.57 6.34 -2.19
C ALA A 270 -21.61 6.71 -0.69
N ASN A 271 -22.58 6.20 0.05
CA ASN A 271 -22.82 6.53 1.46
C ASN A 271 -22.39 5.39 2.41
N LEU A 272 -21.89 4.28 1.85
CA LEU A 272 -21.56 3.10 2.64
C LEU A 272 -20.29 3.31 3.49
N PRO A 273 -20.23 2.69 4.68
CA PRO A 273 -19.02 2.71 5.50
C PRO A 273 -17.81 2.09 4.77
N ALA A 274 -16.60 2.54 5.11
CA ALA A 274 -15.36 2.10 4.45
C ALA A 274 -15.10 0.58 4.47
N TRP A 275 -15.71 -0.16 5.39
CA TRP A 275 -15.60 -1.62 5.45
C TRP A 275 -16.52 -2.35 4.47
N CYS A 276 -17.55 -1.67 3.93
CA CYS A 276 -18.54 -2.24 3.04
C CYS A 276 -18.14 -1.93 1.59
N THR A 277 -17.51 -2.90 0.93
CA THR A 277 -17.02 -2.75 -0.45
C THR A 277 -18.00 -3.28 -1.50
N VAL A 278 -19.20 -3.67 -1.06
CA VAL A 278 -20.25 -4.21 -1.93
C VAL A 278 -21.30 -3.14 -2.20
N THR A 279 -21.96 -3.23 -3.36
CA THR A 279 -22.99 -2.25 -3.77
C THR A 279 -24.42 -2.72 -3.47
N ALA A 280 -24.60 -4.02 -3.20
CA ALA A 280 -25.87 -4.60 -2.79
C ALA A 280 -25.71 -5.22 -1.41
N LEU A 281 -26.57 -4.82 -0.47
CA LEU A 281 -26.46 -5.06 0.96
C LEU A 281 -27.40 -6.16 1.40
N ASP A 282 -26.94 -7.12 2.20
CA ASP A 282 -27.85 -8.11 2.80
C ASP A 282 -28.55 -7.57 4.06
N ALA A 283 -29.49 -8.33 4.62
CA ALA A 283 -30.27 -7.91 5.78
C ALA A 283 -29.41 -7.50 6.99
N PHE A 284 -28.27 -8.18 7.20
CA PHE A 284 -27.38 -7.83 8.31
C PHE A 284 -26.66 -6.51 8.03
N ASP A 285 -26.13 -6.31 6.81
CA ASP A 285 -25.48 -5.05 6.43
C ASP A 285 -26.43 -3.85 6.59
N VAL A 286 -27.70 -4.02 6.18
CA VAL A 286 -28.73 -2.97 6.32
C VAL A 286 -28.98 -2.63 7.79
N VAL A 287 -29.14 -3.64 8.65
CA VAL A 287 -29.29 -3.42 10.10
C VAL A 287 -28.06 -2.69 10.66
N VAL A 288 -26.84 -3.09 10.30
CA VAL A 288 -25.61 -2.42 10.76
C VAL A 288 -25.62 -0.93 10.35
N ILE A 289 -26.03 -0.62 9.14
CA ILE A 289 -26.02 0.75 8.63
C ILE A 289 -27.12 1.58 9.30
N LEU A 290 -28.35 1.06 9.37
CA LEU A 290 -29.52 1.82 9.84
C LEU A 290 -29.63 1.87 11.36
N ASP A 291 -29.38 0.77 12.08
CA ASP A 291 -29.49 0.71 13.55
C ASP A 291 -28.20 1.13 14.26
N PHE A 292 -27.03 0.85 13.66
CA PHE A 292 -25.73 1.03 14.31
C PHE A 292 -24.86 2.11 13.65
N GLY A 293 -25.41 2.88 12.70
CA GLY A 293 -24.68 3.96 12.03
C GLY A 293 -23.43 3.48 11.29
N GLY A 294 -23.41 2.22 10.84
CA GLY A 294 -22.26 1.60 10.19
C GLY A 294 -21.21 1.01 11.15
N ASP A 295 -21.41 1.05 12.47
CA ASP A 295 -20.50 0.38 13.42
C ASP A 295 -20.75 -1.14 13.45
N ARG A 296 -20.13 -1.82 12.48
CA ARG A 296 -20.21 -3.27 12.32
C ARG A 296 -19.73 -4.04 13.53
N ARG A 297 -18.74 -3.52 14.27
CA ARG A 297 -18.21 -4.21 15.45
C ARG A 297 -19.24 -4.20 16.57
N ARG A 298 -19.81 -3.03 16.85
CA ARG A 298 -20.86 -2.89 17.86
C ARG A 298 -22.10 -3.74 17.51
N ALA A 299 -22.54 -3.70 16.26
CA ALA A 299 -23.67 -4.50 15.78
C ALA A 299 -23.45 -6.00 16.00
N MET A 300 -22.28 -6.53 15.65
CA MET A 300 -21.94 -7.95 15.86
C MET A 300 -22.05 -8.33 17.34
N VAL A 301 -21.58 -7.49 18.27
CA VAL A 301 -21.66 -7.77 19.71
C VAL A 301 -23.10 -7.78 20.20
N GLU A 302 -23.82 -6.67 19.99
CA GLU A 302 -25.14 -6.47 20.57
C GLU A 302 -26.18 -7.42 19.97
N LEU A 303 -26.14 -7.65 18.65
CA LEU A 303 -27.07 -8.57 18.01
C LEU A 303 -26.80 -10.03 18.39
N SER A 304 -25.53 -10.42 18.55
CA SER A 304 -25.19 -11.78 19.00
C SER A 304 -25.70 -12.04 20.42
N GLN A 305 -25.62 -11.04 21.29
CA GLN A 305 -26.20 -11.12 22.64
C GLN A 305 -27.73 -11.18 22.58
N ARG A 306 -28.35 -10.27 21.81
CA ARG A 306 -29.80 -10.18 21.63
C ARG A 306 -30.42 -11.50 21.15
N PHE A 307 -29.75 -12.20 20.24
CA PHE A 307 -30.24 -13.46 19.67
C PHE A 307 -29.71 -14.72 20.34
N GLY A 308 -28.96 -14.58 21.45
CA GLY A 308 -28.41 -15.71 22.19
C GLY A 308 -27.38 -16.53 21.39
N LEU A 309 -26.71 -15.91 20.41
CA LEU A 309 -25.75 -16.56 19.52
C LEU A 309 -24.33 -16.64 20.10
N THR A 310 -24.11 -16.15 21.32
CA THR A 310 -22.79 -16.13 21.95
C THR A 310 -22.36 -17.54 22.40
N LYS A 311 -21.55 -18.23 21.58
CA LYS A 311 -20.84 -19.42 22.06
C LYS A 311 -19.87 -19.01 23.18
N ALA A 312 -19.68 -19.86 24.19
CA ALA A 312 -18.75 -19.62 25.29
C ALA A 312 -17.30 -19.34 24.82
N ALA A 313 -16.90 -19.87 23.66
CA ALA A 313 -15.61 -19.58 23.01
C ALA A 313 -15.55 -18.18 22.36
N GLU A 314 -16.67 -17.62 21.92
CA GLU A 314 -16.75 -16.28 21.32
C GLU A 314 -16.86 -15.20 22.41
N ARG A 315 -17.44 -15.53 23.57
CA ARG A 315 -17.35 -14.67 24.78
C ARG A 315 -15.91 -14.47 25.23
N LYS A 316 -15.04 -15.48 25.05
CA LYS A 316 -13.58 -15.37 25.27
C LYS A 316 -12.89 -14.43 24.26
N VAL A 317 -13.28 -14.48 22.98
CA VAL A 317 -12.73 -13.59 21.94
C VAL A 317 -13.18 -12.16 22.18
N LEU A 318 -14.44 -11.96 22.57
CA LEU A 318 -15.00 -10.65 22.89
C LEU A 318 -14.33 -10.06 24.15
N ALA A 319 -14.17 -10.87 25.20
CA ALA A 319 -13.46 -10.48 26.42
C ALA A 319 -11.99 -10.13 26.13
N GLY A 320 -11.31 -10.87 25.25
CA GLY A 320 -9.94 -10.56 24.82
C GLY A 320 -9.81 -9.26 24.02
N LEU A 321 -10.85 -8.87 23.26
CA LEU A 321 -10.91 -7.59 22.56
C LEU A 321 -11.09 -6.42 23.54
N MET A 322 -11.96 -6.61 24.54
CA MET A 322 -12.23 -5.63 25.58
C MET A 322 -11.04 -5.43 26.51
N PHE A 323 -10.30 -6.50 26.84
CA PHE A 323 -9.06 -6.41 27.62
C PHE A 323 -7.94 -5.67 26.90
N LYS A 324 -7.84 -5.76 25.56
CA LYS A 324 -6.87 -4.95 24.78
C LYS A 324 -7.16 -3.45 24.86
N MET A 325 -8.44 -3.07 24.94
CA MET A 325 -8.87 -1.69 25.11
C MET A 325 -8.57 -1.18 26.52
N ILE A 326 -8.70 -2.03 27.55
CA ILE A 326 -8.42 -1.71 28.95
C ILE A 326 -6.90 -1.65 29.24
N ARG A 327 -6.07 -2.52 28.66
CA ARG A 327 -4.60 -2.55 28.86
C ARG A 327 -3.88 -1.23 28.50
N HIS A 328 -4.52 -0.36 27.74
CA HIS A 328 -3.96 0.94 27.38
C HIS A 328 -4.24 2.04 28.43
N MET A 329 -4.97 1.75 29.52
CA MET A 329 -5.21 2.71 30.60
C MET A 329 -5.30 2.03 31.98
N ARG A 330 -4.58 2.60 32.96
CA ARG A 330 -4.71 2.48 34.43
C ARG A 330 -4.00 1.31 35.16
N PRO A 331 -3.74 1.43 36.50
CA PRO A 331 -3.14 0.41 37.36
C PRO A 331 -4.03 -0.82 37.60
N GLN A 332 -3.45 -1.91 38.12
CA GLN A 332 -4.01 -3.27 38.13
C GLN A 332 -5.30 -3.47 38.94
N ASP A 333 -5.50 -2.73 40.02
CA ASP A 333 -6.72 -2.70 40.86
C ASP A 333 -7.91 -2.02 40.16
N GLU A 334 -7.63 -1.01 39.35
CA GLU A 334 -8.63 -0.38 38.48
C GLU A 334 -9.06 -1.31 37.34
N ILE A 335 -8.15 -2.19 36.87
CA ILE A 335 -8.44 -3.17 35.81
C ILE A 335 -9.45 -4.22 36.28
N GLU A 336 -9.28 -4.77 37.49
CA GLU A 336 -10.22 -5.76 38.04
C GLU A 336 -11.60 -5.13 38.26
N THR A 337 -11.62 -3.92 38.81
CA THR A 337 -12.86 -3.16 39.05
C THR A 337 -13.57 -2.83 37.73
N ALA A 338 -12.84 -2.38 36.71
CA ALA A 338 -13.38 -2.10 35.39
C ALA A 338 -13.85 -3.37 34.66
N ALA A 339 -13.11 -4.48 34.76
CA ALA A 339 -13.50 -5.76 34.19
C ALA A 339 -14.77 -6.32 34.85
N MET A 340 -14.92 -6.14 36.18
CA MET A 340 -16.13 -6.53 36.91
C MET A 340 -17.33 -5.66 36.56
N ALA A 341 -17.17 -4.33 36.49
CA ALA A 341 -18.22 -3.41 36.10
C ALA A 341 -18.70 -3.68 34.66
N GLU A 342 -17.77 -3.93 33.76
CA GLU A 342 -18.06 -4.22 32.36
C GLU A 342 -18.62 -5.62 32.17
N GLY A 343 -18.13 -6.62 32.91
CA GLY A 343 -18.72 -7.96 32.96
C GLY A 343 -20.17 -7.94 33.45
N GLN A 344 -20.47 -7.11 34.45
CA GLN A 344 -21.82 -6.88 34.94
C GLN A 344 -22.71 -6.17 33.91
N ARG A 345 -22.18 -5.16 33.20
CA ARG A 345 -22.88 -4.51 32.07
C ARG A 345 -23.23 -5.51 30.97
N LEU A 346 -22.38 -6.51 30.76
CA LEU A 346 -22.57 -7.56 29.75
C LEU A 346 -23.35 -8.79 30.25
N GLY A 347 -23.82 -8.80 31.50
CA GLY A 347 -24.60 -9.90 32.07
C GLY A 347 -23.79 -11.18 32.30
N LEU A 348 -22.47 -11.10 32.47
CA LEU A 348 -21.63 -12.25 32.77
C LEU A 348 -21.69 -12.59 34.27
N PRO A 349 -21.75 -13.88 34.65
CA PRO A 349 -21.75 -14.26 36.06
C PRO A 349 -20.36 -14.00 36.68
N PRO A 350 -20.27 -13.56 37.97
CA PRO A 350 -19.01 -13.12 38.58
C PRO A 350 -17.86 -14.14 38.50
N HIS A 351 -18.16 -15.42 38.63
CA HIS A 351 -17.15 -16.49 38.55
C HIS A 351 -16.54 -16.65 37.16
N GLU A 352 -17.26 -16.28 36.08
CA GLU A 352 -16.71 -16.25 34.72
C GLU A 352 -15.78 -15.06 34.52
N VAL A 353 -16.11 -13.89 35.10
CA VAL A 353 -15.26 -12.70 35.06
C VAL A 353 -13.94 -12.96 35.80
N CYS A 354 -13.98 -13.58 36.98
CA CYS A 354 -12.78 -13.96 37.74
C CYS A 354 -11.91 -14.99 37.01
N ARG A 355 -12.50 -15.99 36.35
CA ARG A 355 -11.74 -16.98 35.55
C ARG A 355 -11.01 -16.34 34.37
N VAL A 356 -11.63 -15.35 33.72
CA VAL A 356 -11.00 -14.62 32.61
C VAL A 356 -9.87 -13.73 33.11
N ALA A 357 -10.05 -13.04 34.23
CA ALA A 357 -8.99 -12.22 34.85
C ALA A 357 -7.77 -13.06 35.26
N ALA A 358 -7.98 -14.23 35.88
CA ALA A 358 -6.89 -15.13 36.29
C ALA A 358 -6.08 -15.67 35.09
N TRP A 359 -6.76 -16.09 34.01
CA TRP A 359 -6.10 -16.53 32.78
C TRP A 359 -5.26 -15.42 32.13
N VAL A 360 -5.71 -14.16 32.21
CA VAL A 360 -4.97 -13.00 31.69
C VAL A 360 -3.72 -12.71 32.53
N ALA A 361 -3.81 -12.82 33.86
CA ALA A 361 -2.66 -12.65 34.75
C ALA A 361 -1.56 -13.68 34.46
N GLU A 362 -1.92 -14.95 34.24
CA GLU A 362 -0.97 -16.01 33.86
C GLU A 362 -0.24 -15.72 32.54
N GLN A 363 -0.96 -15.21 31.53
CA GLN A 363 -0.40 -14.90 30.21
C GLN A 363 0.49 -13.64 30.20
N ALA A 364 0.27 -12.71 31.13
CA ALA A 364 1.13 -11.53 31.31
C ALA A 364 2.49 -11.92 31.90
N ILE A 365 2.48 -12.80 32.91
CA ILE A 365 3.69 -13.33 33.55
C ILE A 365 4.55 -14.12 32.54
N THR A 366 3.94 -14.85 31.61
CA THR A 366 4.69 -15.61 30.59
C THR A 366 5.34 -14.74 29.51
N ARG A 367 4.92 -13.48 29.35
CA ARG A 367 5.49 -12.54 28.37
C ARG A 367 6.57 -11.62 28.92
N GLU A 368 6.71 -11.53 30.24
CA GLU A 368 7.85 -10.83 30.88
C GLU A 368 9.01 -11.79 31.18
N ALA A 369 8.76 -13.10 31.17
CA ALA A 369 9.76 -14.15 31.35
C ALA A 369 10.43 -14.63 30.04
N ALA A 370 10.03 -14.07 28.89
CA ALA A 370 10.57 -14.35 27.56
C ALA A 370 10.97 -13.03 26.88
#